data_AF-A0AAN8KV78-F1
#
_entry.id   AF-A0AAN8KV78-F1
#
_cell.length_a   1.000
_cell.length_b   1.000
_cell.length_c   1.000
_cell.angle_alpha   90.00
_cell.angle_beta   90.00
_cell.angle_gamma   90.00
#
_symmetry.space_group_name_H-M   'P 1'
#
loop_
_entity.id
_entity.type
_entity.pdbx_description
1 polymer ?
#
loop_
_entity_poly.entity_id
_entity_poly.type
_entity_poly.pdbx_seq_one_letter_code
_entity_poly.pdbx_strand_id
1 'polypeptide(L)'
;MIDLSHLTEEEQSMIMTVLKRDEELKKTEEERIKQLQKTSAPVESRLKYLTGEWFYEAKSLRHRDKIHGSEIILASMKQRKAGSLGGSATLFKH
;
A
#
# COMPACT_ATOMS: atom_id res chain seq x y z
N MET A 1 -2.52 -8.10 11.73
CA MET A 1 -1.50 -8.26 10.67
C MET A 1 -1.65 -9.67 10.12
N ILE A 2 -1.45 -9.88 8.82
CA ILE A 2 -1.69 -11.20 8.22
C ILE A 2 -0.43 -12.05 8.24
N ASP A 3 -0.58 -13.36 8.42
CA ASP A 3 0.55 -14.27 8.37
C ASP A 3 0.93 -14.57 6.92
N LEU A 4 2.19 -14.32 6.58
CA LEU A 4 2.79 -14.58 5.28
C LEU A 4 3.99 -15.54 5.42
N SER A 5 4.06 -16.27 6.54
CA SER A 5 5.21 -17.09 6.90
C SER A 5 5.49 -18.22 5.90
N HIS A 6 4.44 -18.70 5.23
CA HIS A 6 4.45 -19.78 4.25
C HIS A 6 5.02 -19.41 2.88
N LEU A 7 5.20 -18.11 2.59
CA LEU A 7 5.72 -17.69 1.29
C LEU A 7 7.25 -17.89 1.21
N THR A 8 7.69 -18.44 0.09
CA THR A 8 9.10 -18.51 -0.30
C THR A 8 9.65 -17.11 -0.64
N GLU A 9 10.97 -16.97 -0.69
CA GLU A 9 11.61 -15.69 -1.07
C GLU A 9 11.25 -15.25 -2.49
N GLU A 10 11.12 -16.21 -3.42
CA GLU A 10 10.74 -15.95 -4.80
C GLU A 10 9.30 -15.41 -4.89
N GLU A 11 8.35 -16.06 -4.20
CA GLU A 11 6.96 -15.61 -4.14
C GLU A 11 6.84 -14.21 -3.51
N GLN A 12 7.61 -13.95 -2.46
CA GLN A 12 7.66 -12.62 -1.84
C GLN A 12 8.21 -11.58 -2.80
N SER A 13 9.28 -11.90 -3.54
CA SER A 13 9.86 -11.00 -4.55
C SER A 13 8.85 -10.64 -5.64
N MET A 14 8.08 -11.63 -6.11
CA MET A 14 7.00 -11.40 -7.09
C MET A 14 5.93 -10.45 -6.54
N ILE A 15 5.46 -10.68 -5.31
CA ILE A 15 4.47 -9.81 -4.66
C ILE A 15 5.02 -8.39 -4.46
N MET A 16 6.28 -8.26 -3.99
CA MET A 16 6.92 -6.95 -3.81
C MET A 16 7.02 -6.17 -5.12
N THR A 17 7.26 -6.87 -6.23
CA THR A 17 7.32 -6.24 -7.56
C THR A 17 5.94 -5.68 -7.96
N VAL A 18 4.85 -6.41 -7.68
CA VAL A 18 3.48 -5.92 -7.90
C VAL A 18 3.20 -4.68 -7.05
N LEU A 19 3.55 -4.72 -5.77
CA LEU A 19 3.34 -3.59 -4.84
C LEU A 19 4.13 -2.35 -5.25
N LYS A 20 5.34 -2.51 -5.79
CA LYS A 20 6.12 -1.39 -6.32
C LYS A 20 5.46 -0.73 -7.53
N ARG A 21 4.96 -1.53 -8.47
CA ARG A 21 4.23 -1.02 -9.64
C ARG A 21 2.92 -0.32 -9.23
N ASP A 22 2.22 -0.84 -8.23
CA ASP A 22 1.05 -0.19 -7.64
C ASP A 22 1.40 1.18 -7.03
N GLU A 23 2.53 1.30 -6.33
CA GLU A 23 2.99 2.58 -5.79
C GLU A 23 3.33 3.59 -6.89
N GLU A 24 3.99 3.15 -7.97
CA GLU A 24 4.27 3.99 -9.14
C GLU A 24 2.97 4.46 -9.81
N LEU A 25 2.00 3.55 -10.00
CA LEU A 25 0.70 3.87 -10.56
C LEU A 25 -0.06 4.90 -9.71
N LYS A 26 -0.06 4.75 -8.38
CA LYS A 26 -0.68 5.70 -7.45
C LYS A 26 -0.06 7.09 -7.56
N LYS A 27 1.26 7.19 -7.67
CA LYS A 27 1.96 8.48 -7.86
C LYS A 27 1.56 9.17 -9.16
N THR A 28 1.49 8.41 -10.26
CA THR A 28 1.01 8.96 -11.55
C THR A 28 -0.44 9.42 -11.45
N GLU A 29 -1.29 8.67 -10.76
CA GLU A 29 -2.69 9.01 -10.56
C GLU A 29 -2.87 10.26 -9.68
N GLU A 30 -2.11 10.40 -8.62
CA GLU A 30 -2.10 11.62 -7.78
C GLU A 30 -1.76 12.87 -8.60
N GLU A 31 -0.80 12.77 -9.52
CA GLU A 31 -0.45 13.89 -10.39
C GLU A 31 -1.57 14.19 -11.39
N ARG A 32 -2.19 13.17 -11.98
CA ARG A 32 -3.36 13.33 -12.85
C ARG A 32 -4.51 14.02 -12.13
N ILE A 33 -4.78 13.64 -10.87
CA ILE A 33 -5.81 14.26 -10.03
C ILE A 33 -5.49 15.73 -9.75
N LYS A 34 -4.23 16.05 -9.39
CA LYS A 34 -3.79 17.44 -9.17
C LYS A 34 -4.00 18.31 -10.42
N GLN A 35 -3.67 17.78 -11.59
CA GLN A 35 -3.86 18.50 -12.86
C GLN A 35 -5.34 18.69 -13.17
N LEU A 36 -6.15 17.65 -12.95
CA LEU A 36 -7.59 17.70 -13.14
C LEU A 36 -8.24 18.77 -12.26
N GLN A 37 -7.89 18.81 -10.98
CA GLN A 37 -8.38 19.83 -10.03
C GLN A 37 -8.02 21.26 -10.44
N LYS A 38 -6.87 21.47 -11.09
CA LYS A 38 -6.44 22.79 -11.58
C LYS A 38 -7.14 23.23 -12.86
N THR A 39 -7.54 22.29 -13.71
CA THR A 39 -8.03 22.56 -15.07
C THR A 39 -9.54 22.44 -15.23
N SER A 40 -10.23 21.70 -14.36
CA SER A 40 -11.68 21.51 -14.45
C SER A 40 -12.46 22.65 -13.78
N ALA A 41 -13.46 23.20 -14.49
CA ALA A 41 -14.49 24.07 -13.90
C ALA A 41 -15.30 23.32 -12.82
N PRO A 42 -15.81 24.01 -11.78
CA PRO A 42 -16.24 23.39 -10.54
C PRO A 42 -17.63 22.76 -10.68
N VAL A 43 -17.70 21.58 -11.30
CA VAL A 43 -18.81 20.65 -11.10
C VAL A 43 -18.31 19.56 -10.17
N GLU A 44 -18.44 19.82 -8.88
CA GLU A 44 -17.92 18.99 -7.78
C GLU A 44 -18.33 17.51 -7.93
N SER A 45 -19.57 17.26 -8.36
CA SER A 45 -20.07 15.90 -8.60
C SER A 45 -19.27 15.16 -9.68
N ARG A 46 -18.89 15.81 -10.79
CA ARG A 46 -18.08 15.20 -11.85
C ARG A 46 -16.67 14.90 -11.38
N LEU A 47 -16.08 15.81 -10.60
CA LEU A 47 -14.72 15.65 -10.09
C LEU A 47 -14.60 14.42 -9.18
N LYS A 48 -15.59 14.20 -8.30
CA LYS A 48 -15.65 12.99 -7.45
C LYS A 48 -15.64 11.69 -8.24
N TYR A 49 -16.36 11.63 -9.36
CA TYR A 49 -16.34 10.46 -10.24
C TYR A 49 -15.00 10.27 -10.94
N LEU A 50 -14.41 11.35 -11.46
CA LEU A 50 -13.15 11.28 -12.20
C LEU A 50 -11.94 11.00 -11.32
N THR A 51 -11.97 11.37 -10.04
CA THR A 51 -10.89 11.12 -9.07
C THR A 51 -11.06 9.80 -8.32
N GLY A 52 -12.21 9.14 -8.46
CA GLY A 52 -12.53 7.91 -7.73
C GLY A 52 -12.95 8.13 -6.27
N GLU A 53 -13.09 9.37 -5.80
CA GLU A 53 -13.49 9.70 -4.42
C GLU A 53 -14.81 9.03 -4.02
N TRP A 54 -15.77 8.95 -4.97
CA TRP A 54 -17.06 8.27 -4.78
C TRP A 54 -16.92 6.83 -4.27
N PHE A 55 -15.88 6.11 -4.70
CA PHE A 55 -15.64 4.73 -4.31
C PHE A 55 -15.20 4.65 -2.85
N TYR A 56 -14.37 5.59 -2.40
CA TYR A 56 -13.92 5.66 -1.00
C TYR A 56 -15.06 6.05 -0.06
N GLU A 57 -15.93 6.98 -0.47
CA GLU A 57 -17.16 7.31 0.25
C GLU A 57 -18.05 6.06 0.39
N ALA A 58 -18.34 5.37 -0.72
CA ALA A 58 -19.16 4.15 -0.70
C ALA A 58 -18.53 3.03 0.14
N LYS A 59 -17.21 2.85 0.07
CA LYS A 59 -16.46 1.87 0.87
C LYS A 59 -16.53 2.20 2.36
N SER A 60 -16.42 3.48 2.74
CA SER A 60 -16.43 3.93 4.13
C SER A 60 -17.75 3.64 4.86
N LEU A 61 -18.86 3.55 4.13
CA LEU A 61 -20.17 3.18 4.68
C LEU A 61 -20.25 1.70 5.07
N ARG A 62 -19.44 0.83 4.43
CA ARG A 62 -19.47 -0.62 4.63
C ARG A 62 -18.35 -1.12 5.52
N HIS A 63 -17.22 -0.41 5.54
CA HIS A 63 -16.01 -0.84 6.22
C HIS A 63 -15.46 0.31 7.08
N ARG A 64 -15.27 0.04 8.38
CA ARG A 64 -14.65 0.98 9.33
C ARG A 64 -13.15 1.19 9.05
N ASP A 65 -12.51 0.19 8.47
CA ASP A 65 -11.06 0.20 8.24
C ASP A 65 -10.71 0.96 6.95
N LYS A 66 -9.89 2.00 7.12
CA LYS A 66 -9.38 2.83 6.01
C LYS A 66 -8.10 2.29 5.37
N ILE A 67 -7.51 1.25 5.95
CA ILE A 67 -6.22 0.71 5.52
C ILE A 67 -6.40 -0.06 4.21
N HIS A 68 -5.53 0.18 3.23
CA HIS A 68 -5.55 -0.55 1.97
C HIS A 68 -4.96 -1.95 2.13
N GLY A 69 -5.49 -2.93 1.41
CA GLY A 69 -4.96 -4.30 1.44
C GLY A 69 -3.46 -4.34 1.11
N SER A 70 -3.01 -3.54 0.15
CA SER A 70 -1.59 -3.38 -0.21
C SER A 70 -0.73 -2.92 0.98
N GLU A 71 -1.23 -2.03 1.83
CA GLU A 71 -0.51 -1.53 3.01
C GLU A 71 -0.42 -2.61 4.10
N ILE A 72 -1.47 -3.40 4.28
CA ILE A 72 -1.48 -4.54 5.21
C ILE A 72 -0.42 -5.56 4.77
N ILE A 73 -0.35 -5.88 3.47
CA ILE A 73 0.63 -6.80 2.91
C ILE A 73 2.05 -6.25 3.11
N LEU A 74 2.30 -4.98 2.74
CA LEU A 74 3.60 -4.32 2.91
C LEU A 74 4.07 -4.33 4.36
N ALA A 75 3.18 -4.00 5.31
CA ALA A 75 3.51 -4.01 6.73
C ALA A 75 3.86 -5.43 7.23
N SER A 76 3.11 -6.43 6.77
CA SER A 76 3.33 -7.84 7.12
C SER A 76 4.67 -8.36 6.62
N MET A 77 5.07 -7.98 5.39
CA MET A 77 6.38 -8.35 4.82
C MET A 77 7.56 -7.65 5.51
N LYS A 78 7.39 -6.39 5.95
CA LYS A 78 8.46 -5.63 6.64
C LYS A 78 8.83 -6.22 8.00
N GLN A 79 7.87 -6.79 8.74
CA GLN A 79 8.15 -7.37 10.08
C GLN A 79 9.08 -8.59 10.03
N ARG A 80 9.07 -9.38 8.95
CA ARG A 80 10.01 -10.51 8.76
C ARG A 80 11.46 -10.06 8.64
N LYS A 81 11.72 -8.92 7.99
CA LYS A 81 13.09 -8.45 7.71
C LYS A 81 13.86 -8.07 8.98
N ALA A 82 13.15 -7.63 10.03
CA ALA A 82 13.73 -7.36 11.35
C ALA A 82 14.07 -8.64 12.14
N GLY A 83 13.36 -9.75 11.90
CA GLY A 83 13.62 -11.04 12.55
C GLY A 83 14.77 -11.85 11.95
N SER A 84 15.15 -11.57 10.70
CA SER A 84 16.22 -12.28 9.99
C SER A 84 17.64 -11.77 10.28
N LEU A 85 17.80 -10.64 10.98
CA LEU A 85 19.11 -10.06 11.33
C LEU A 85 19.53 -10.31 12.79
N GLY A 86 18.79 -11.13 13.55
CA GLY A 86 19.01 -11.37 14.99
C GLY A 86 19.74 -12.67 15.34
N GLY A 87 20.53 -13.23 14.42
CA GLY A 87 21.07 -14.59 14.57
C GLY A 87 22.58 -14.72 14.36
N SER A 88 23.41 -13.84 14.94
CA SER A 88 24.81 -14.16 15.27
C SER A 88 25.47 -13.03 16.07
N ALA A 89 25.62 -13.23 17.38
CA ALA A 89 26.76 -12.77 18.21
C ALA A 89 26.43 -12.98 19.69
N THR A 90 26.30 -14.24 20.10
CA THR A 90 26.61 -14.60 21.50
C THR A 90 28.13 -14.59 21.71
N LEU A 91 28.50 -14.26 22.95
CA LEU A 91 29.78 -14.54 23.62
C LEU A 91 30.94 -13.58 23.34
N PHE A 92 31.23 -12.70 24.31
CA PHE A 92 32.31 -12.92 25.27
C PHE A 92 32.20 -11.88 26.40
N LYS A 93 31.84 -12.36 27.61
CA LYS A 93 32.20 -11.70 28.87
C LYS A 93 33.41 -12.45 29.41
N HIS A 94 34.52 -11.75 29.60
CA HIS A 94 35.44 -11.96 30.72
C HIS A 94 36.16 -10.66 31.01
#